data_AF-A0A4Q3FW22-F1
#
_entry.id   AF-A0A4Q3FW22-F1
#
_cell.length_a   1.000
_cell.length_b   1.000
_cell.length_c   1.000
_cell.angle_alpha   90.00
_cell.angle_beta   90.00
_cell.angle_gamma   90.00
#
_symmetry.space_group_name_H-M   'P 1'
#
loop_
_entity.id
_entity.type
_entity.pdbx_description
1 polymer ?
#
loop_
_entity_poly.entity_id
_entity_poly.type
_entity_poly.pdbx_seq_one_letter_code
_entity_poly.pdbx_strand_id
1 'polypeptide(L)'
;MRAVIGIDAAWTLTEPSGVALVVEDRGWRLAAVAPSYDAFIGIAHGEPASVARTRGSLPDAVALIAAARTMSKSAIDLVAIDMPLSREPITSRRASDRAVNVAYSARWCSTHTPSAVRPGKISDDFRSDFEAAGYPLRTTVAKAPG
;
A
#
# COMPACT_ATOMS: atom_id res chain seq x y z
N MET A 1 -5.20 -16.31 13.61
CA MET A 1 -5.31 -14.84 13.61
C MET A 1 -4.80 -14.38 12.28
N ARG A 2 -5.59 -13.63 11.51
CA ARG A 2 -5.17 -13.08 10.21
C ARG A 2 -4.76 -11.62 10.39
N ALA A 3 -3.77 -11.15 9.66
CA ALA A 3 -3.31 -9.77 9.71
C ALA A 3 -3.01 -9.23 8.31
N VAL A 4 -3.53 -8.05 8.02
CA VAL A 4 -3.44 -7.38 6.72
C VAL A 4 -2.93 -5.97 6.91
N ILE A 5 -1.97 -5.57 6.07
CA ILE A 5 -1.56 -4.17 5.94
C ILE A 5 -2.30 -3.57 4.74
N GLY A 6 -2.96 -2.44 4.94
CA GLY A 6 -3.47 -1.59 3.87
C GLY A 6 -2.60 -0.34 3.74
N ILE A 7 -2.20 0.02 2.53
CA ILE A 7 -1.41 1.22 2.25
C ILE A 7 -2.20 2.09 1.26
N ASP A 8 -2.62 3.27 1.72
CA ASP A 8 -3.11 4.34 0.85
C ASP A 8 -1.90 5.08 0.32
N ALA A 9 -1.45 4.68 -0.87
CA ALA A 9 -0.12 5.03 -1.35
C ALA A 9 -0.16 6.26 -2.25
N ALA A 10 0.62 7.28 -1.89
CA ALA A 10 0.88 8.40 -2.77
C ALA A 10 1.60 7.91 -4.04
N TRP A 11 1.20 8.42 -5.21
CA TRP A 11 1.85 8.09 -6.48
C TRP A 11 3.15 8.89 -6.70
N THR A 12 3.65 9.57 -5.66
CA THR A 12 4.84 10.43 -5.67
C THR A 12 5.55 10.41 -4.33
N LEU A 13 6.86 10.65 -4.35
CA LEU A 13 7.72 10.67 -3.15
C LEU A 13 7.48 11.83 -2.18
N THR A 14 6.86 12.92 -2.63
CA THR A 14 6.71 14.14 -1.81
C THR A 14 5.51 14.09 -0.88
N GLU A 15 4.50 13.30 -1.25
CA GLU A 15 3.26 13.16 -0.48
C GLU A 15 3.35 11.95 0.44
N PRO A 16 2.89 12.06 1.70
CA PRO A 16 2.87 10.94 2.63
C PRO A 16 1.85 9.88 2.20
N SER A 17 2.11 8.63 2.57
CA SER A 17 1.23 7.49 2.32
C SER A 17 0.69 6.94 3.63
N GLY A 18 -0.63 6.75 3.72
CA GLY A 18 -1.28 6.21 4.91
C GLY A 18 -1.06 4.71 5.04
N VAL A 19 -0.91 4.21 6.27
CA VAL A 19 -0.79 2.78 6.55
C VAL A 19 -1.79 2.36 7.62
N ALA A 20 -2.50 1.27 7.37
CA ALA A 20 -3.43 0.65 8.31
C ALA A 20 -3.05 -0.82 8.54
N LEU A 21 -3.09 -1.25 9.81
CA LEU A 21 -3.01 -2.66 10.18
C LEU A 21 -4.38 -3.12 10.64
N VAL A 22 -4.92 -4.11 9.96
CA VAL A 22 -6.19 -4.75 10.33
C VAL A 22 -5.89 -6.19 10.75
N VAL A 23 -6.44 -6.61 11.88
CA VAL A 23 -6.27 -7.97 12.38
C VAL A 23 -7.62 -8.62 12.61
N GLU A 24 -7.65 -9.94 12.50
CA GLU A 24 -8.85 -10.74 12.70
C GLU A 24 -8.66 -11.77 13.81
N ASP A 25 -9.47 -11.60 14.87
CA ASP A 25 -9.60 -12.54 15.97
C ASP A 25 -11.00 -13.20 15.99
N ARG A 26 -11.97 -12.60 16.66
CA ARG A 26 -13.41 -12.93 16.65
C ARG A 26 -14.19 -12.09 15.63
N GLY A 27 -13.46 -11.32 14.83
CA GLY A 27 -13.93 -10.37 13.82
C GLY A 27 -12.79 -9.47 13.39
N TRP A 28 -13.00 -8.69 12.33
CA TRP A 28 -12.02 -7.72 11.84
C TRP A 28 -12.00 -6.48 12.73
N ARG A 29 -10.79 -6.03 13.11
CA ARG A 29 -10.58 -4.77 13.83
C ARG A 29 -9.36 -4.03 13.32
N LEU A 30 -9.43 -2.70 13.37
CA LEU A 30 -8.29 -1.84 13.13
C LEU A 30 -7.34 -1.90 14.35
N ALA A 31 -6.12 -2.37 14.14
CA ALA A 31 -5.10 -2.47 15.19
C ALA A 31 -4.20 -1.22 15.26
N ALA A 32 -3.89 -0.63 14.10
CA ALA A 32 -3.14 0.62 14.00
C ALA A 32 -3.50 1.35 12.71
N VAL A 33 -3.41 2.68 12.73
CA VAL A 33 -3.48 3.53 11.54
C VAL A 33 -2.53 4.71 11.71
N ALA A 34 -1.81 5.05 10.66
CA ALA A 34 -0.85 6.13 10.67
C ALA A 34 -0.87 6.91 9.34
N PRO A 35 -0.57 8.22 9.38
CA PRO A 35 -0.56 9.07 8.19
C PRO A 35 0.74 8.99 7.37
N SER A 36 1.73 8.20 7.79
CA SER A 36 2.98 7.95 7.05
C SER A 36 3.62 6.62 7.46
N TYR A 37 4.58 6.13 6.68
CA TYR A 37 5.39 4.95 7.03
C TYR A 37 6.14 5.14 8.36
N ASP A 38 6.82 6.27 8.54
CA ASP A 38 7.60 6.56 9.74
C ASP A 38 6.70 6.61 10.99
N ALA A 39 5.52 7.23 10.88
CA ALA A 39 4.56 7.27 11.97
C ALA A 39 4.04 5.87 12.31
N PHE A 40 3.81 5.01 11.31
CA PHE A 40 3.40 3.63 11.53
C PHE A 40 4.48 2.81 12.26
N ILE A 41 5.74 2.99 11.87
CA ILE A 41 6.90 2.34 12.52
C ILE A 41 7.05 2.85 13.96
N GLY A 42 6.93 4.16 14.19
CA GLY A 42 6.98 4.78 15.52
C GLY A 42 5.93 4.21 16.48
N ILE A 43 4.69 3.92 16.02
CA ILE A 43 3.66 3.27 16.85
C ILE A 43 4.16 1.93 17.40
N ALA A 44 4.85 1.12 16.59
CA ALA A 44 5.37 -0.18 17.03
C ALA A 44 6.48 -0.05 18.08
N HIS A 45 7.16 1.09 18.13
CA HIS A 45 8.18 1.43 19.14
C HIS A 45 7.59 2.15 20.36
N GLY A 46 6.27 2.38 20.41
CA GLY A 46 5.62 3.10 21.51
C GLY A 46 5.86 4.60 21.47
N GLU A 47 6.25 5.16 20.31
CA GLU A 47 6.42 6.59 20.15
C GLU A 47 5.06 7.31 20.22
N PRO A 48 5.01 8.51 20.84
CA PRO A 48 3.81 9.29 20.86
C PRO A 48 3.43 9.77 19.45
N ALA A 49 2.13 9.83 19.17
CA ALA A 49 1.64 10.37 17.91
C ALA A 49 2.14 11.82 17.73
N SER A 50 2.90 12.05 16.67
CA SER A 50 3.34 13.40 16.31
C SER A 50 2.22 14.17 15.62
N VAL A 51 2.01 15.42 16.03
CA VAL A 51 1.12 16.39 15.36
C VAL A 51 1.83 17.16 14.24
N ALA A 52 3.12 16.90 14.02
CA ALA A 52 3.87 17.54 12.94
C ALA A 52 3.40 17.03 11.57
N ARG A 53 3.48 17.90 10.56
CA ARG A 53 3.15 17.54 9.18
C ARG A 53 4.09 16.44 8.68
N THR A 54 3.52 15.29 8.30
CA THR A 54 4.26 14.18 7.71
C THR A 54 4.77 14.55 6.32
N ARG A 55 5.96 14.06 5.97
CA ARG A 55 6.55 14.18 4.63
C ARG A 55 6.45 12.85 3.92
N GLY A 56 6.41 12.90 2.59
CA GLY A 56 6.56 11.68 1.78
C GLY A 56 7.96 11.08 1.92
N SER A 57 8.00 9.75 1.84
CA SER A 57 9.21 8.94 1.85
C SER A 57 8.99 7.68 1.02
N LEU A 58 10.07 6.98 0.69
CA LEU A 58 9.97 5.64 0.11
C LEU A 58 9.49 4.65 1.18
N PRO A 59 8.68 3.65 0.81
CA PRO A 59 8.34 2.57 1.73
C PRO A 59 9.60 1.75 2.07
N ASP A 60 9.79 1.43 3.34
CA ASP A 60 10.69 0.36 3.77
C ASP A 60 9.82 -0.87 4.10
N ALA A 61 9.70 -1.78 3.13
CA ALA A 61 8.84 -2.96 3.27
C ALA A 61 9.25 -3.84 4.46
N VAL A 62 10.56 -3.97 4.74
CA VAL A 62 11.06 -4.80 5.85
C VAL A 62 10.67 -4.17 7.19
N ALA A 63 10.88 -2.86 7.34
CA ALA A 63 10.52 -2.13 8.56
C ALA A 63 9.01 -2.12 8.80
N LEU A 64 8.20 -1.90 7.75
CA LEU A 64 6.74 -1.93 7.83
C LEU A 64 6.20 -3.29 8.26
N ILE A 65 6.72 -4.38 7.67
CA ILE A 65 6.34 -5.74 8.03
C ILE A 65 6.76 -6.04 9.47
N ALA A 66 7.98 -5.67 9.88
CA ALA A 66 8.46 -5.88 11.24
C ALA A 66 7.58 -5.14 12.26
N ALA A 67 7.28 -3.86 12.02
CA ALA A 67 6.39 -3.06 12.86
C ALA A 67 5.00 -3.70 12.99
N ALA A 68 4.42 -4.12 11.86
CA ALA A 68 3.10 -4.76 11.85
C ALA A 68 3.09 -6.12 12.58
N ARG A 69 4.17 -6.91 12.48
CA ARG A 69 4.33 -8.16 13.24
C ARG A 69 4.39 -7.91 14.74
N THR A 70 5.13 -6.88 15.17
CA THR A 70 5.21 -6.47 16.58
C THR A 70 3.83 -6.09 17.12
N MET A 71 3.07 -5.29 16.38
CA MET A 71 1.73 -4.82 16.79
C MET A 71 0.66 -5.92 16.75
N SER A 72 0.67 -6.77 15.73
CA SER A 72 -0.31 -7.86 15.58
C SER A 72 0.01 -9.11 16.41
N LYS A 73 1.28 -9.26 16.84
CA LYS A 73 1.82 -10.50 17.43
C LYS A 73 1.60 -11.72 16.53
N SER A 74 1.58 -11.51 15.21
CA SER A 74 1.34 -12.54 14.20
C SER A 74 2.10 -12.25 12.91
N ALA A 75 2.18 -13.23 12.01
CA ALA A 75 2.65 -12.98 10.66
C ALA A 75 1.64 -12.12 9.89
N ILE A 76 2.12 -11.33 8.92
CA ILE A 76 1.25 -10.60 7.99
C ILE A 76 0.92 -11.51 6.83
N ASP A 77 -0.36 -11.67 6.52
CA ASP A 77 -0.86 -12.56 5.47
C ASP A 77 -0.93 -11.87 4.11
N LEU A 78 -1.27 -10.57 4.11
CA LEU A 78 -1.49 -9.79 2.90
C LEU A 78 -1.07 -8.33 3.10
N VAL A 79 -0.50 -7.76 2.05
CA VAL A 79 -0.30 -6.31 1.91
C VAL A 79 -1.15 -5.85 0.73
N ALA A 80 -2.10 -4.96 0.99
CA ALA A 80 -2.92 -4.31 -0.01
C ALA A 80 -2.42 -2.86 -0.19
N ILE A 81 -2.22 -2.45 -1.44
CA ILE A 81 -1.67 -1.14 -1.78
C ILE A 81 -2.66 -0.46 -2.74
N ASP A 82 -3.12 0.75 -2.39
CA ASP A 82 -3.98 1.58 -3.23
C ASP A 82 -3.16 2.33 -4.30
N MET A 83 -2.47 1.55 -5.14
CA MET A 83 -1.90 2.03 -6.39
C MET A 83 -1.88 0.90 -7.43
N PRO A 84 -1.83 1.24 -8.72
CA PRO A 84 -1.52 0.25 -9.75
C PRO A 84 -0.12 -0.33 -9.54
N LEU A 85 -0.04 -1.64 -9.33
CA LEU A 85 1.20 -2.42 -9.36
C LEU A 85 1.21 -3.34 -10.58
N SER A 86 2.40 -3.62 -11.09
CA SER A 86 2.59 -4.46 -12.29
C SER A 86 3.92 -5.18 -12.21
N ARG A 87 4.01 -6.36 -12.83
CA ARG A 87 5.29 -7.09 -12.99
C ARG A 87 6.19 -6.47 -14.07
N GLU A 88 5.60 -5.64 -14.91
CA GLU A 88 6.27 -4.90 -15.98
C GLU A 88 6.13 -3.39 -15.73
N PRO A 89 7.12 -2.58 -16.11
CA PRO A 89 7.10 -1.14 -15.90
C PRO A 89 5.82 -0.48 -16.43
N ILE A 90 5.18 0.35 -15.60
CA ILE A 90 4.01 1.13 -15.99
C ILE A 90 4.47 2.43 -16.64
N THR A 91 4.48 2.46 -17.97
CA THR A 91 4.95 3.63 -18.74
C THR A 91 3.81 4.46 -19.34
N SER A 92 2.62 3.87 -19.49
CA SER A 92 1.45 4.50 -20.12
C SER A 92 0.14 3.83 -19.68
N ARG A 93 -1.00 4.36 -20.14
CA ARG A 93 -2.32 3.74 -19.93
C ARG A 93 -2.39 2.34 -20.54
N ARG A 94 -2.88 1.39 -19.74
CA ARG A 94 -3.22 0.03 -20.17
C ARG A 94 -4.58 0.00 -20.85
N ALA A 95 -4.93 -1.13 -21.47
CA ALA A 95 -6.23 -1.33 -22.09
C ALA A 95 -7.39 -1.18 -21.10
N SER A 96 -7.22 -1.68 -19.86
CA SER A 96 -8.19 -1.51 -18.77
C SER A 96 -8.39 -0.05 -18.38
N ASP A 97 -7.30 0.69 -18.20
CA ASP A 97 -7.36 2.13 -17.87
C ASP A 97 -8.10 2.92 -18.97
N ARG A 98 -7.85 2.58 -20.25
CA ARG A 98 -8.58 3.15 -21.39
C ARG A 98 -10.07 2.80 -21.35
N ALA A 99 -10.43 1.54 -21.09
CA ALA A 99 -11.81 1.10 -21.05
C ALA A 99 -12.62 1.82 -19.95
N VAL A 100 -12.05 1.94 -18.74
CA VAL A 100 -12.68 2.68 -17.63
C VAL A 100 -12.83 4.16 -18.01
N ASN A 101 -11.78 4.79 -18.54
CA ASN A 101 -11.85 6.18 -18.97
C ASN A 101 -12.93 6.41 -20.05
N VAL A 102 -13.04 5.53 -21.05
CA VAL A 102 -14.09 5.62 -22.08
C VAL A 102 -15.49 5.50 -21.47
N ALA A 103 -15.71 4.55 -20.55
CA ALA A 103 -17.02 4.30 -19.97
C ALA A 103 -17.46 5.38 -18.96
N TYR A 104 -16.52 6.00 -18.23
CA TYR A 104 -16.83 6.75 -17.02
C TYR A 104 -16.29 8.18 -16.95
N SER A 105 -15.46 8.64 -17.90
CA SER A 105 -14.88 10.01 -17.88
C SER A 105 -15.92 11.12 -17.87
N ALA A 106 -16.99 10.98 -18.65
CA ALA A 106 -18.11 11.93 -18.68
C ALA A 106 -18.86 12.05 -17.34
N ARG A 107 -18.56 11.19 -16.36
CA ARG A 107 -19.16 11.16 -15.01
C ARG A 107 -18.17 11.55 -13.91
N TRP A 108 -17.01 12.13 -14.27
CA TRP A 108 -15.93 12.45 -13.31
C TRP A 108 -15.33 11.22 -12.62
N CYS A 109 -15.50 10.04 -13.21
CA CYS A 109 -15.00 8.76 -12.70
C CYS A 109 -13.92 8.16 -13.64
N SER A 110 -13.07 9.01 -14.22
CA SER A 110 -11.91 8.55 -14.99
C SER A 110 -10.83 7.97 -14.06
N THR A 111 -10.05 7.01 -14.55
CA THR A 111 -8.80 6.66 -13.89
C THR A 111 -7.81 7.82 -13.95
N HIS A 112 -6.91 7.91 -12.98
CA HIS A 112 -5.68 8.67 -13.15
C HIS A 112 -4.90 8.15 -14.38
N THR A 113 -4.03 8.98 -14.94
CA THR A 113 -3.24 8.63 -16.14
C THR A 113 -1.90 8.08 -15.70
N PRO A 114 -1.65 6.76 -15.82
CA PRO A 114 -0.35 6.21 -15.50
C PRO A 114 0.69 6.69 -16.52
N SER A 115 1.89 6.95 -16.02
CA SER A 115 3.07 7.30 -16.80
C SER A 115 4.30 6.69 -16.13
N ALA A 116 5.44 6.76 -16.81
CA ALA A 116 6.73 6.39 -16.23
C ALA A 116 7.09 7.18 -14.95
N VAL A 117 6.40 8.29 -14.67
CA VAL A 117 6.60 9.11 -13.47
C VAL A 117 5.58 8.77 -12.37
N ARG A 118 4.32 8.49 -12.72
CA ARG A 118 3.23 8.22 -11.75
C ARG A 118 2.33 7.08 -12.24
N PRO A 119 2.20 5.95 -11.52
CA PRO A 119 3.02 5.55 -10.38
C PRO A 119 4.45 5.13 -10.82
N GLY A 120 4.67 4.77 -12.09
CA GLY A 120 6.01 4.58 -12.66
C GLY A 120 7.01 3.88 -11.73
N LYS A 121 8.14 4.57 -11.46
CA LYS A 121 9.20 4.08 -10.56
C LYS A 121 8.70 3.72 -9.15
N ILE A 122 7.78 4.48 -8.54
CA ILE A 122 7.33 4.17 -7.17
C ILE A 122 6.59 2.83 -7.10
N SER A 123 5.82 2.48 -8.15
CA SER A 123 5.19 1.16 -8.27
C SER A 123 6.24 0.05 -8.37
N ASP A 124 7.30 0.28 -9.16
CA ASP A 124 8.37 -0.71 -9.35
C ASP A 124 9.16 -0.94 -8.05
N ASP A 125 9.47 0.13 -7.33
CA ASP A 125 10.14 0.10 -6.02
C ASP A 125 9.28 -0.67 -5.01
N PHE A 126 7.99 -0.32 -4.89
CA PHE A 126 7.03 -1.04 -4.04
C PHE A 126 7.00 -2.54 -4.32
N ARG A 127 6.87 -2.92 -5.60
CA ARG A 127 6.86 -4.34 -5.98
C ARG A 127 8.14 -5.03 -5.54
N SER A 128 9.30 -4.45 -5.88
CA SER A 128 10.61 -5.05 -5.61
C SER A 128 10.85 -5.21 -4.11
N ASP A 129 10.57 -4.17 -3.33
CA ASP A 129 10.85 -4.15 -1.89
C ASP A 129 9.96 -5.13 -1.13
N PHE A 130 8.66 -5.20 -1.46
CA PHE A 130 7.77 -6.19 -0.85
C PHE A 130 8.07 -7.62 -1.31
N GLU A 131 8.48 -7.82 -2.58
CA GLU A 131 8.91 -9.13 -3.07
C GLU A 131 10.16 -9.62 -2.30
N ALA A 132 11.15 -8.74 -2.10
CA ALA A 132 12.33 -9.02 -1.29
C ALA A 132 11.98 -9.32 0.19
N ALA A 133 10.92 -8.71 0.72
CA ALA A 133 10.40 -8.99 2.06
C ALA A 133 9.55 -10.28 2.14
N GLY A 134 9.38 -11.02 1.04
CA GLY A 134 8.62 -12.28 0.99
C GLY A 134 7.14 -12.12 0.61
N TYR A 135 6.74 -10.95 0.11
CA TYR A 135 5.37 -10.60 -0.29
C TYR A 135 5.29 -10.33 -1.80
N PRO A 136 5.38 -11.37 -2.65
CA PRO A 136 5.38 -11.20 -4.10
C PRO A 136 4.01 -10.74 -4.63
N LEU A 137 4.02 -9.93 -5.70
CA LEU A 137 2.81 -9.42 -6.33
C LEU A 137 1.93 -10.56 -6.91
N ARG A 138 0.69 -10.63 -6.40
CA ARG A 138 -0.33 -11.58 -6.85
C ARG A 138 -1.15 -10.97 -7.99
N THR A 139 -1.07 -11.55 -9.19
CA THR A 139 -1.79 -11.08 -10.40
C THR A 139 -2.82 -12.08 -10.96
N THR A 140 -2.81 -13.32 -10.49
CA THR A 140 -3.65 -14.42 -11.04
C THR A 140 -4.66 -14.99 -10.05
N VAL A 141 -4.50 -14.71 -8.75
CA VAL A 141 -5.36 -15.21 -7.68
C VAL A 141 -5.51 -14.13 -6.62
N ALA A 142 -6.67 -13.48 -6.56
CA ALA A 142 -7.14 -12.85 -5.34
C ALA A 142 -7.99 -13.90 -4.62
N LYS A 143 -7.41 -14.63 -3.66
CA LYS A 143 -8.24 -15.45 -2.77
C LYS A 143 -9.02 -14.46 -1.91
N ALA A 144 -10.32 -14.34 -2.14
CA ALA A 144 -11.18 -13.61 -1.22
C ALA A 144 -11.00 -14.22 0.18
N PRO A 145 -10.94 -13.40 1.24
CA PRO A 145 -10.90 -13.94 2.60
C PRO A 145 -12.17 -14.77 2.82
N GLY A 146 -11.96 -16.08 2.99
CA GLY A 146 -12.92 -17.09 3.43
C GLY A 146 -12.16 -18.00 4.38
#